data_AF-A0A7S0WSH1-F1
#
_entry.id   AF-A0A7S0WSH1-F1
#
_cell.length_a   1.000
_cell.length_b   1.000
_cell.length_c   1.000
_cell.angle_alpha   90.00
_cell.angle_beta   90.00
_cell.angle_gamma   90.00
#
_symmetry.space_group_name_H-M   'P 1'
#
loop_
_entity.id
_entity.type
_entity.pdbx_description
1 polymer ?
#
loop_
_entity_poly.entity_id
_entity_poly.type
_entity_poly.pdbx_seq_one_letter_code
_entity_poly.pdbx_strand_id
1 'polypeptide(L)'
;AAPGTVPAPAPGAPGAPAVRGPAVVSIEGRTHPVEVHYLAEPCANYVTAAVSAVMDVHRADEPGDILVFLTGQEEVESAVKALDAEAHRLQHSTGYALKLLPLPLYAGLPGPQQRAALGPAPRGHRKVVVATNIAE
;
A
#
# COMPACT_ATOMS: atom_id res chain seq x y z
N ALA A 1 -37.80 33.21 2.54
CA ALA A 1 -37.81 32.86 3.98
C ALA A 1 -36.38 32.91 4.47
N ALA A 2 -36.06 33.85 5.37
CA ALA A 2 -34.70 34.05 5.90
C ALA A 2 -34.39 32.98 6.97
N PRO A 3 -33.12 32.54 7.13
CA PRO A 3 -32.75 31.62 8.20
C PRO A 3 -32.79 32.34 9.55
N GLY A 4 -33.51 31.75 10.49
CA GLY A 4 -33.75 32.30 11.83
C GLY A 4 -32.47 32.45 12.65
N THR A 5 -32.31 33.61 13.26
CA THR A 5 -31.26 33.92 14.23
C THR A 5 -31.54 33.17 15.54
N VAL A 6 -30.60 32.33 15.98
CA VAL A 6 -30.64 31.67 17.30
C VAL A 6 -30.24 32.69 18.36
N PRO A 7 -30.97 32.85 19.48
CA PRO A 7 -30.63 33.84 20.48
C PRO A 7 -29.45 33.38 21.35
N ALA A 8 -28.61 34.34 21.75
CA ALA A 8 -27.48 34.12 22.65
C ALA A 8 -27.94 33.72 24.08
N PRO A 9 -27.21 32.85 24.79
CA PRO A 9 -27.57 32.47 26.16
C PRO A 9 -27.22 33.58 27.17
N ALA A 10 -28.12 33.82 28.11
CA ALA A 10 -27.95 34.74 29.24
C ALA A 10 -26.92 34.23 30.27
N PRO A 11 -26.29 35.11 31.08
CA PRO A 11 -25.20 34.70 31.96
C PRO A 11 -25.70 34.25 33.34
N GLY A 12 -25.16 33.12 33.81
CA GLY A 12 -24.88 32.88 35.23
C GLY A 12 -25.82 31.96 36.01
N ALA A 13 -25.42 30.70 36.19
CA ALA A 13 -25.67 29.93 37.40
C ALA A 13 -24.47 28.97 37.65
N PRO A 14 -23.97 28.82 38.89
CA PRO A 14 -22.79 28.00 39.18
C PRO A 14 -23.21 26.56 39.51
N GLY A 15 -22.51 25.57 38.94
CA GLY A 15 -22.48 24.20 39.49
C GLY A 15 -23.06 23.06 38.67
N ALA A 16 -22.83 23.00 37.35
CA ALA A 16 -22.97 21.76 36.60
C ALA A 16 -21.57 21.19 36.27
N PRO A 17 -21.27 19.90 36.52
CA PRO A 17 -20.02 19.30 36.08
C PRO A 17 -19.97 19.37 34.55
N ALA A 18 -18.99 20.08 34.01
CA ALA A 18 -18.75 20.12 32.58
C ALA A 18 -18.46 18.70 32.10
N VAL A 19 -19.43 18.09 31.41
CA VAL A 19 -19.21 16.82 30.71
C VAL A 19 -18.19 17.13 29.62
N ARG A 20 -16.92 16.79 29.88
CA ARG A 20 -15.86 16.87 28.87
C ARG A 20 -16.26 15.93 27.74
N GLY A 21 -16.80 16.50 26.66
CA GLY A 21 -16.98 15.78 25.41
C GLY A 21 -15.64 15.22 24.91
N PRO A 22 -15.66 14.17 24.08
CA PRO A 22 -14.43 13.57 23.56
C PRO A 22 -13.60 14.64 22.83
N ALA A 23 -12.30 14.65 23.10
CA ALA A 23 -11.35 15.54 22.41
C ALA A 23 -11.02 14.93 21.04
N VAL A 24 -11.26 15.69 19.98
CA VAL A 24 -10.79 15.35 18.64
C VAL A 24 -9.37 15.88 18.49
N VAL A 25 -8.41 14.99 18.28
CA VAL A 25 -7.02 15.33 17.96
C VAL A 25 -6.79 14.98 16.51
N SER A 26 -6.50 15.99 15.69
CA SER A 26 -6.09 15.80 14.29
C SER A 26 -4.57 15.86 14.21
N ILE A 27 -3.97 14.84 13.60
CA ILE A 27 -2.55 14.81 13.28
C ILE A 27 -2.46 15.15 11.79
N GLU A 28 -1.76 16.23 11.45
CA GLU A 28 -1.50 16.56 10.05
C GLU A 28 -0.58 15.49 9.45
N GLY A 29 -1.15 14.68 8.56
CA GLY A 29 -0.39 13.72 7.77
C GLY A 29 0.58 14.43 6.83
N ARG A 30 1.71 13.80 6.54
CA ARG A 30 2.59 14.21 5.44
C ARG A 30 2.24 13.38 4.21
N THR A 31 1.46 13.96 3.30
CA THR A 31 1.19 13.34 1.99
C THR A 31 2.20 13.88 0.98
N HIS A 32 2.93 12.98 0.32
CA HIS A 32 3.69 13.31 -0.88
C HIS A 32 2.74 13.30 -2.09
N PRO A 33 2.98 14.10 -3.15
CA PRO A 33 2.19 14.02 -4.36
C PRO A 33 2.30 12.62 -4.97
N VAL A 34 1.15 12.03 -5.31
CA VAL A 34 1.05 10.69 -5.92
C VAL A 34 0.55 10.86 -7.35
N GLU A 35 1.29 10.32 -8.30
CA GLU A 35 0.84 10.20 -9.69
C GLU A 35 0.00 8.93 -9.84
N VAL A 36 -1.15 9.04 -10.52
CA VAL A 36 -2.10 7.94 -10.69
C VAL A 36 -2.21 7.61 -12.16
N HIS A 37 -1.90 6.35 -12.49
CA HIS A 37 -2.00 5.82 -13.84
C HIS A 37 -3.15 4.81 -13.92
N TYR A 38 -3.89 4.85 -15.02
CA TYR A 38 -4.99 3.92 -15.30
C TYR A 38 -4.69 3.12 -16.56
N LEU A 39 -5.16 1.88 -16.61
CA LEU A 39 -5.18 1.11 -17.84
C LEU A 39 -6.11 1.79 -18.85
N ALA A 40 -5.70 1.80 -20.13
CA ALA A 40 -6.53 2.35 -21.20
C ALA A 40 -7.80 1.51 -21.44
N GLU A 41 -7.70 0.20 -21.26
CA GLU A 41 -8.80 -0.75 -21.40
C GLU A 41 -8.85 -1.69 -20.18
N PRO A 42 -10.03 -2.22 -19.82
CA PRO A 42 -10.15 -3.22 -18.76
C PRO A 42 -9.32 -4.46 -19.05
N CYS A 43 -8.54 -4.93 -18.07
CA CYS A 43 -7.82 -6.19 -18.19
C CYS A 43 -8.70 -7.37 -17.77
N ALA A 44 -8.61 -8.49 -18.50
CA ALA A 44 -9.33 -9.72 -18.14
C ALA A 44 -8.71 -10.42 -16.91
N ASN A 45 -7.39 -10.30 -16.72
CA ASN A 45 -6.66 -10.90 -15.61
C ASN A 45 -5.79 -9.83 -14.93
N TYR A 46 -6.28 -9.32 -13.80
CA TYR A 46 -5.60 -8.28 -13.03
C TYR A 46 -4.32 -8.78 -12.34
N VAL A 47 -4.20 -10.07 -12.03
CA VAL A 47 -2.98 -10.66 -11.44
C VAL A 47 -1.84 -10.59 -12.45
N THR A 48 -2.10 -11.02 -13.69
CA THR A 48 -1.11 -10.93 -14.77
C THR A 48 -0.77 -9.49 -15.13
N ALA A 49 -1.76 -8.60 -15.15
CA ALA A 49 -1.53 -7.17 -15.37
C ALA A 49 -0.67 -6.54 -14.27
N ALA A 50 -0.92 -6.89 -13.00
CA ALA A 50 -0.12 -6.43 -11.87
C ALA A 50 1.34 -6.90 -11.97
N VAL A 51 1.56 -8.19 -12.26
CA VAL A 51 2.92 -8.74 -12.49
C VAL A 51 3.64 -7.99 -13.61
N SER A 52 2.94 -7.70 -14.71
CA SER A 52 3.53 -6.96 -15.84
C SER A 52 3.91 -5.54 -15.43
N ALA A 53 3.02 -4.82 -14.75
CA ALA A 53 3.27 -3.47 -14.25
C ALA A 53 4.48 -3.42 -13.29
N VAL A 54 4.59 -4.36 -12.35
CA VAL A 54 5.75 -4.46 -11.45
C VAL A 54 7.04 -4.60 -12.24
N MET A 55 7.04 -5.46 -13.27
CA MET A 55 8.22 -5.72 -14.08
C MET A 55 8.59 -4.53 -14.95
N ASP A 56 7.61 -3.76 -15.41
CA ASP A 56 7.84 -2.52 -16.16
C ASP A 56 8.47 -1.45 -15.26
N VAL A 57 7.93 -1.24 -14.06
CA VAL A 57 8.54 -0.35 -13.04
C VAL A 57 9.95 -0.80 -12.67
N HIS A 58 10.18 -2.11 -12.55
CA HIS A 58 11.50 -2.67 -12.25
C HIS A 58 12.53 -2.42 -13.36
N ARG A 59 12.13 -2.58 -14.63
CA ARG A 59 12.98 -2.34 -15.81
C ARG A 59 13.23 -0.87 -16.09
N ALA A 60 12.31 0.01 -15.69
CA ALA A 60 12.47 1.46 -15.78
C ALA A 60 13.51 2.01 -14.78
N ASP A 61 14.00 1.17 -13.86
CA ASP A 61 14.96 1.50 -12.80
C ASP A 61 14.53 2.67 -11.90
N GLU A 62 13.22 2.84 -11.69
CA GLU A 62 12.68 3.86 -10.80
C GLU A 62 13.05 3.58 -9.33
N PRO A 63 13.50 4.58 -8.55
CA PRO A 63 13.91 4.33 -7.17
C PRO A 63 12.73 3.92 -6.28
N GLY A 64 12.96 2.95 -5.39
CA GLY A 64 12.00 2.56 -4.36
C GLY A 64 11.58 1.09 -4.42
N ASP A 65 10.84 0.69 -3.38
CA ASP A 65 10.19 -0.61 -3.28
C ASP A 65 8.78 -0.53 -3.85
N ILE A 66 8.20 -1.69 -4.19
CA ILE A 66 6.87 -1.77 -4.81
C ILE A 66 5.91 -2.46 -3.85
N LEU A 67 4.70 -1.92 -3.72
CA LEU A 67 3.59 -2.51 -2.98
C LEU A 67 2.46 -2.82 -3.95
N VAL A 68 2.03 -4.07 -4.00
CA VAL A 68 0.94 -4.56 -4.85
C VAL A 68 -0.18 -5.07 -3.96
N PHE A 69 -1.41 -4.65 -4.24
CA PHE A 69 -2.60 -5.17 -3.56
C PHE A 69 -3.33 -6.16 -4.44
N LEU A 70 -3.58 -7.36 -3.91
CA LEU A 70 -4.40 -8.41 -4.51
C LEU A 70 -5.48 -8.88 -3.53
N THR A 71 -6.45 -9.62 -4.03
CA THR A 71 -7.70 -9.95 -3.32
C THR A 71 -7.54 -11.07 -2.29
N GLY A 72 -6.71 -12.06 -2.55
CA GLY A 72 -6.61 -13.25 -1.72
C GLY A 72 -5.22 -13.88 -1.73
N GLN A 73 -5.07 -14.90 -0.88
CA GLN A 73 -3.82 -15.62 -0.72
C GLN A 73 -3.40 -16.33 -2.03
N GLU A 74 -4.34 -16.94 -2.75
CA GLU A 74 -4.03 -17.67 -3.99
C GLU A 74 -3.46 -16.73 -5.05
N GLU A 75 -4.04 -15.54 -5.21
CA GLU A 75 -3.57 -14.51 -6.13
C GLU A 75 -2.20 -13.98 -5.72
N VAL A 76 -1.99 -13.73 -4.42
CA VAL A 76 -0.69 -13.30 -3.87
C VAL A 76 0.40 -14.32 -4.20
N GLU A 77 0.19 -15.59 -3.86
CA GLU A 77 1.18 -16.65 -4.09
C GLU A 77 1.46 -16.86 -5.59
N SER A 78 0.42 -16.79 -6.42
CA SER A 78 0.54 -16.88 -7.88
C SER A 78 1.38 -15.73 -8.46
N ALA A 79 1.12 -14.50 -8.00
CA ALA A 79 1.88 -13.32 -8.43
C ALA A 79 3.34 -13.38 -7.96
N VAL A 80 3.60 -13.75 -6.71
CA VAL A 80 4.97 -13.90 -6.17
C VAL A 80 5.76 -14.91 -7.00
N LYS A 81 5.17 -16.07 -7.30
CA LYS A 81 5.81 -17.09 -8.14
C LYS A 81 6.08 -16.61 -9.57
N ALA A 82 5.15 -15.87 -10.16
CA ALA A 82 5.31 -15.32 -11.51
C ALA A 82 6.41 -14.25 -11.56
N LEU A 83 6.46 -13.37 -10.54
CA LEU A 83 7.50 -12.35 -10.40
C LEU A 83 8.89 -12.97 -10.22
N ASP A 84 9.00 -14.00 -9.39
CA ASP A 84 10.26 -14.70 -9.17
C ASP A 84 10.78 -15.35 -10.47
N ALA A 85 9.89 -16.00 -11.24
CA ALA A 85 10.22 -16.57 -12.53
C ALA A 85 10.66 -15.51 -13.57
N GLU A 86 9.97 -14.36 -13.62
CA GLU A 86 10.35 -13.26 -14.53
C GLU A 86 11.66 -12.61 -14.11
N ALA A 87 11.87 -12.38 -12.81
CA ALA A 87 13.09 -11.80 -12.26
C ALA A 87 14.30 -12.70 -12.55
N HIS A 88 14.16 -14.01 -12.34
CA HIS A 88 15.18 -14.96 -12.73
C HIS A 88 15.47 -14.90 -14.23
N ARG A 89 14.44 -14.88 -15.09
CA ARG A 89 14.63 -14.79 -16.53
C ARG A 89 15.40 -13.53 -16.94
N LEU A 90 15.05 -12.39 -16.35
CA LEU A 90 15.70 -11.11 -16.62
C LEU A 90 17.18 -11.13 -16.22
N GLN A 91 17.50 -11.67 -15.04
CA GLN A 91 18.87 -11.80 -14.56
C GLN A 91 19.73 -12.68 -15.49
N HIS A 92 19.19 -13.81 -15.95
CA HIS A 92 19.93 -14.73 -16.82
C HIS A 92 20.11 -14.18 -18.24
N SER A 93 19.15 -13.43 -18.78
CA SER A 93 19.19 -12.95 -20.17
C SER A 93 19.98 -11.66 -20.35
N THR A 94 19.98 -10.77 -19.36
CA THR A 94 20.55 -9.41 -19.50
C THR A 94 21.68 -9.11 -18.51
N GLY A 95 21.86 -9.93 -17.47
CA GLY A 95 22.79 -9.60 -16.39
C GLY A 95 22.34 -8.41 -15.54
N TYR A 96 21.04 -8.11 -15.50
CA TYR A 96 20.47 -6.98 -14.77
C TYR A 96 20.96 -6.94 -13.32
N ALA A 97 21.55 -5.82 -12.91
CA ALA A 97 22.27 -5.72 -11.65
C ALA A 97 21.34 -5.65 -10.42
N LEU A 98 20.19 -4.98 -10.56
CA LEU A 98 19.21 -4.83 -9.49
C LEU A 98 18.32 -6.08 -9.42
N LYS A 99 18.34 -6.81 -8.31
CA LYS A 99 17.54 -8.04 -8.16
C LYS A 99 16.14 -7.72 -7.65
N LEU A 100 15.12 -8.35 -8.19
CA LEU A 100 13.78 -8.27 -7.61
C LEU A 100 13.68 -9.25 -6.42
N LEU A 101 13.06 -8.83 -5.32
CA LEU A 101 12.75 -9.66 -4.15
C LEU A 101 11.24 -9.64 -3.89
N PRO A 102 10.45 -10.56 -4.50
CA PRO A 102 9.02 -10.68 -4.25
C PRO A 102 8.76 -11.31 -2.88
N LEU A 103 7.86 -10.72 -2.08
CA LEU A 103 7.48 -11.21 -0.75
C LEU A 103 5.95 -11.17 -0.57
N PRO A 104 5.32 -12.28 -0.15
CA PRO A 104 3.89 -12.31 0.14
C PRO A 104 3.56 -11.64 1.48
N LEU A 105 2.37 -11.06 1.60
CA LEU A 105 1.83 -10.54 2.86
C LEU A 105 0.31 -10.74 2.96
N TYR A 106 -0.12 -11.68 3.81
CA TYR A 106 -1.53 -11.96 4.10
C TYR A 106 -1.71 -12.53 5.52
N ALA A 107 -2.95 -12.62 6.04
CA ALA A 107 -3.26 -12.90 7.45
C ALA A 107 -2.64 -14.21 7.97
N GLY A 108 -2.66 -15.26 7.15
CA GLY A 108 -2.17 -16.59 7.51
C GLY A 108 -0.65 -16.74 7.52
N LEU A 109 0.11 -15.70 7.14
CA LEU A 109 1.56 -15.78 7.00
C LEU A 109 2.24 -15.86 8.39
N PRO A 110 3.22 -16.74 8.62
CA PRO A 110 3.96 -16.79 9.88
C PRO A 110 4.64 -15.45 10.23
N GLY A 111 4.66 -15.09 11.51
CA GLY A 111 5.21 -13.80 11.97
C GLY A 111 6.62 -13.45 11.46
N PRO A 112 7.58 -14.39 11.36
CA PRO A 112 8.89 -14.11 10.75
C PRO A 112 8.81 -13.65 9.29
N GLN A 113 7.89 -14.22 8.50
CA GLN A 113 7.72 -13.86 7.10
C GLN A 113 7.03 -12.51 6.95
N GLN A 114 6.05 -12.19 7.81
CA GLN A 114 5.43 -10.86 7.84
C GLN A 114 6.46 -9.77 8.12
N ARG A 115 7.35 -10.01 9.10
CA ARG A 115 8.45 -9.09 9.41
C ARG A 115 9.44 -8.95 8.26
N ALA A 116 9.70 -10.00 7.50
CA ALA A 116 10.56 -9.92 6.32
C ALA A 116 9.95 -9.00 5.24
N ALA A 117 8.64 -9.09 5.00
CA ALA A 117 7.93 -8.21 4.06
C ALA A 117 7.97 -6.73 4.49
N LEU A 118 7.88 -6.47 5.80
CA LEU A 118 7.90 -5.10 6.36
C LEU A 118 9.31 -4.55 6.61
N GLY A 119 10.33 -5.40 6.63
CA GLY A 119 11.73 -5.01 6.86
C GLY A 119 12.37 -4.32 5.64
N PRO A 120 13.52 -3.65 5.80
CA PRO A 120 14.21 -2.99 4.69
C PRO A 120 14.71 -4.01 3.65
N ALA A 121 14.72 -3.60 2.37
CA ALA A 121 15.28 -4.40 1.30
C ALA A 121 16.81 -4.59 1.49
N PRO A 122 17.36 -5.80 1.23
CA PRO A 122 18.80 -6.00 1.14
C PRO A 122 19.44 -5.12 0.06
N ARG A 123 20.73 -4.81 0.21
CA ARG A 123 21.47 -4.05 -0.81
C ARG A 123 21.43 -4.75 -2.17
N GLY A 124 21.27 -3.97 -3.24
CA GLY A 124 21.18 -4.47 -4.61
C GLY A 124 19.86 -5.20 -4.91
N HIS A 125 18.85 -5.07 -4.05
CA HIS A 125 17.52 -5.62 -4.29
C HIS A 125 16.46 -4.52 -4.29
N ARG A 126 15.46 -4.68 -5.15
CA ARG A 126 14.17 -4.00 -5.06
C ARG A 126 13.18 -4.97 -4.43
N LYS A 127 12.60 -4.60 -3.29
CA LYS A 127 11.57 -5.42 -2.65
C LYS A 127 10.22 -5.15 -3.31
N VAL A 128 9.48 -6.21 -3.57
CA VAL A 128 8.09 -6.14 -4.02
C VAL A 128 7.23 -6.87 -3.00
N VAL A 129 6.42 -6.14 -2.25
CA VAL A 129 5.47 -6.74 -1.32
C VAL A 129 4.15 -6.93 -2.06
N VAL A 130 3.70 -8.18 -2.16
CA VAL A 130 2.38 -8.51 -2.72
C VAL A 130 1.46 -8.84 -1.56
N ALA A 131 0.53 -7.95 -1.28
CA ALA A 131 -0.28 -7.94 -0.08
C ALA A 131 -1.78 -8.08 -0.36
N THR A 132 -2.52 -8.60 0.60
CA THR A 132 -3.97 -8.35 0.67
C THR A 132 -4.25 -7.04 1.40
N ASN A 133 -5.52 -6.66 1.53
CA ASN A 133 -6.02 -5.49 2.28
C ASN A 133 -5.63 -5.44 3.77
N ILE A 134 -4.82 -6.37 4.27
CA ILE A 134 -4.22 -6.32 5.62
C ILE A 134 -3.10 -5.27 5.69
N ALA A 135 -2.63 -4.78 4.53
CA ALA A 135 -1.70 -3.67 4.43
C ALA A 135 -2.37 -2.27 4.32
N GLU A 136 -3.70 -2.19 4.40
CA GLU A 136 -4.48 -0.93 4.50
C GLU A 136 -4.84 -0.63 5.96
#